data_AF-A0A2W4SIH9-F1
#
_entry.id   AF-A0A2W4SIH9-F1
#
_cell.length_a   1.000
_cell.length_b   1.000
_cell.length_c   1.000
_cell.angle_alpha   90.00
_cell.angle_beta   90.00
_cell.angle_gamma   90.00
#
_symmetry.space_group_name_H-M   'P 1'
#
loop_
_entity.id
_entity.type
_entity.pdbx_description
1 polymer ?
#
loop_
_entity_poly.entity_id
_entity_poly.type
_entity_poly.pdbx_seq_one_letter_code
_entity_poly.pdbx_strand_id
1 'polypeptide(L)'
;MRILGISAFYHDSAACLVVDGRIVAAAQEERFTRRKHDSGFPHNAIAYCLREGRTSLDAIDHVVFYDKPFLKFERLLETYLAFAPRGFRSFRMAIPLWLKEKLFQKRLLREELEKFSGDFDESKLLFAEHHLSHAASAFFPSPFEQAVILTMDGVGEWATTSVGIGNGREIAITKELHFPHSLGLLYSAFTYYTGFKVNS
;
A
#
# COMPACT_ATOMS: atom_id res chain seq x y z
N MET A 1 -19.31 -11.62 3.04
CA MET A 1 -18.56 -10.44 2.55
C MET A 1 -17.23 -10.89 1.95
N ARG A 2 -16.95 -10.49 0.72
CA ARG A 2 -15.75 -10.80 -0.07
C ARG A 2 -15.00 -9.51 -0.37
N ILE A 3 -13.77 -9.41 0.08
CA ILE A 3 -12.93 -8.22 -0.08
C ILE A 3 -11.65 -8.62 -0.79
N LEU A 4 -11.31 -7.89 -1.85
CA LEU A 4 -10.04 -8.01 -2.56
C LEU A 4 -9.12 -6.85 -2.18
N GLY A 5 -8.06 -7.12 -1.44
CA GLY A 5 -6.98 -6.17 -1.16
C GLY A 5 -5.96 -6.15 -2.30
N ILE A 6 -5.52 -4.95 -2.71
CA ILE A 6 -4.56 -4.76 -3.81
C ILE A 6 -3.41 -3.84 -3.36
N SER A 7 -2.18 -4.25 -3.67
CA SER A 7 -0.98 -3.42 -3.66
C SER A 7 -0.40 -3.31 -5.08
N ALA A 8 -0.09 -2.09 -5.54
CA ALA A 8 0.38 -1.83 -6.90
C ALA A 8 1.08 -0.47 -7.04
N PHE A 9 1.83 -0.30 -8.14
CA PHE A 9 2.44 0.95 -8.61
C PHE A 9 3.55 1.53 -7.73
N TYR A 10 4.27 0.69 -6.99
CA TYR A 10 5.46 1.12 -6.25
C TYR A 10 6.54 0.04 -6.17
N HIS A 11 6.36 -0.94 -5.28
CA HIS A 11 7.11 -2.18 -5.19
C HIS A 11 6.22 -3.22 -4.49
N ASP A 12 6.59 -4.49 -4.62
CA ASP A 12 5.91 -5.61 -3.98
C ASP A 12 4.41 -5.64 -4.26
N SER A 13 4.04 -5.54 -5.54
CA SER A 13 2.65 -5.66 -5.93
C SER A 13 2.09 -7.03 -5.57
N ALA A 14 0.86 -7.04 -5.07
CA ALA A 14 0.26 -8.21 -4.44
C ALA A 14 -1.26 -8.11 -4.42
N ALA A 15 -1.92 -9.25 -4.24
CA ALA A 15 -3.35 -9.34 -4.03
C ALA A 15 -3.68 -10.29 -2.87
N CYS A 16 -4.76 -10.01 -2.16
CA CYS A 16 -5.29 -10.84 -1.09
C CYS A 16 -6.81 -10.89 -1.15
N LEU A 17 -7.39 -12.09 -1.14
CA LEU A 17 -8.83 -12.30 -1.05
C LEU A 17 -9.21 -12.73 0.36
N VAL A 18 -10.06 -11.93 1.00
CA VAL A 18 -10.67 -12.23 2.30
C VAL A 18 -12.16 -12.51 2.11
N VAL A 19 -12.63 -13.63 2.65
CA VAL A 19 -14.03 -14.03 2.64
C VAL A 19 -14.48 -14.28 4.06
N ASP A 20 -15.47 -13.51 4.52
CA ASP A 20 -16.07 -13.62 5.86
C ASP A 20 -15.03 -13.64 6.99
N GLY A 21 -14.05 -12.74 6.87
CA GLY A 21 -12.96 -12.57 7.85
C GLY A 21 -11.83 -13.60 7.73
N ARG A 22 -11.87 -14.50 6.73
CA ARG A 22 -10.82 -15.50 6.50
C ARG A 22 -10.03 -15.17 5.24
N ILE A 23 -8.70 -15.21 5.34
CA ILE A 23 -7.82 -15.11 4.18
C ILE A 23 -7.97 -16.41 3.38
N VAL A 24 -8.52 -16.32 2.17
CA VAL A 24 -8.71 -17.46 1.26
C VAL A 24 -7.49 -17.65 0.38
N ALA A 25 -6.92 -16.55 -0.10
CA ALA A 25 -5.72 -16.56 -0.92
C ALA A 25 -4.97 -15.23 -0.78
N ALA A 26 -3.64 -15.29 -0.83
CA ALA A 26 -2.78 -14.11 -0.92
C ALA A 26 -1.53 -14.47 -1.72
N ALA A 27 -1.13 -13.59 -2.64
CA ALA A 27 0.06 -13.82 -3.45
C ALA A 27 0.72 -12.50 -3.87
N GLN A 28 2.04 -12.53 -4.03
CA GLN A 28 2.83 -11.45 -4.62
C GLN A 28 3.01 -11.68 -6.12
N GLU A 29 2.93 -10.61 -6.90
CA GLU A 29 3.01 -10.66 -8.37
C GLU A 29 4.36 -11.18 -8.85
N GLU A 30 5.46 -10.84 -8.15
CA GLU A 30 6.82 -11.28 -8.49
C GLU A 30 6.98 -12.81 -8.54
N ARG A 31 6.12 -13.56 -7.83
CA ARG A 31 6.13 -15.03 -7.85
C ARG A 31 5.74 -15.56 -9.22
N PHE A 32 4.86 -14.86 -9.93
CA PHE A 32 4.37 -15.19 -11.27
C PHE A 32 5.23 -14.55 -12.37
N THR A 33 5.53 -13.25 -12.25
CA THR A 33 6.27 -12.52 -13.30
C THR A 33 7.76 -12.80 -13.29
N ARG A 34 8.27 -13.36 -12.18
CA ARG A 34 9.70 -13.61 -11.93
C ARG A 34 10.56 -12.34 -11.97
N ARG A 35 9.92 -11.18 -11.87
CA ARG A 35 10.56 -9.87 -11.74
C ARG A 35 10.55 -9.51 -10.26
N LYS A 36 11.72 -9.54 -9.63
CA LYS A 36 11.85 -9.23 -8.21
C LYS A 36 11.35 -7.80 -7.94
N HIS A 37 10.54 -7.63 -6.90
CA HIS A 37 9.90 -6.37 -6.51
C HIS A 37 9.03 -5.77 -7.62
N ASP A 38 8.29 -6.61 -8.34
CA ASP A 38 7.39 -6.14 -9.40
C ASP A 38 6.48 -5.03 -8.86
N SER A 39 6.50 -3.90 -9.55
CA SER A 39 5.75 -2.70 -9.20
C SER A 39 4.49 -2.55 -10.03
N GLY A 40 4.28 -3.40 -11.04
CA GLY A 40 3.12 -3.36 -11.92
C GLY A 40 1.81 -3.68 -11.22
N PHE A 41 0.70 -3.52 -11.92
CA PHE A 41 -0.61 -3.98 -11.43
C PHE A 41 -0.61 -5.52 -11.31
N PRO A 42 -1.07 -6.08 -10.16
CA PRO A 42 -0.87 -7.50 -9.83
C PRO A 42 -1.88 -8.42 -10.52
N HIS A 43 -1.83 -8.49 -11.85
CA HIS A 43 -2.77 -9.25 -12.67
C HIS A 43 -2.79 -10.72 -12.31
N ASN A 44 -1.62 -11.33 -12.17
CA ASN A 44 -1.50 -12.77 -11.92
C ASN A 44 -1.92 -13.11 -10.49
N ALA A 45 -1.55 -12.27 -9.51
CA ALA A 45 -1.95 -12.47 -8.12
C ALA A 45 -3.48 -12.30 -7.93
N ILE A 46 -4.11 -11.33 -8.60
CA ILE A 46 -5.58 -11.19 -8.58
C ILE A 46 -6.24 -12.40 -9.21
N ALA A 47 -5.80 -12.81 -10.41
CA ALA A 47 -6.33 -14.00 -11.09
C ALA A 47 -6.18 -15.27 -10.24
N TYR A 48 -5.05 -15.43 -9.55
CA TYR A 48 -4.82 -16.51 -8.59
C TYR A 48 -5.83 -16.44 -7.44
N CYS A 49 -5.98 -15.29 -6.79
CA CYS A 49 -6.88 -15.15 -5.65
C CYS A 49 -8.35 -15.41 -6.01
N LEU A 50 -8.81 -14.91 -7.16
CA LEU A 50 -10.16 -15.16 -7.66
C LEU A 50 -10.40 -16.65 -7.96
N ARG A 51 -9.41 -17.32 -8.57
CA ARG A 51 -9.47 -18.76 -8.87
C ARG A 51 -9.52 -19.60 -7.60
N GLU A 52 -8.63 -19.37 -6.63
CA GLU A 52 -8.63 -20.10 -5.35
C GLU A 52 -9.91 -19.85 -4.55
N GLY A 53 -10.42 -18.61 -4.59
CA GLY A 53 -11.71 -18.26 -4.00
C GLY A 53 -12.94 -18.72 -4.76
N ARG A 54 -12.77 -19.36 -5.92
CA ARG A 54 -13.84 -19.82 -6.83
C ARG A 54 -14.89 -18.73 -7.07
N THR A 55 -14.43 -17.50 -7.27
CA THR A 55 -15.25 -16.30 -7.43
C THR A 55 -14.79 -15.49 -8.65
N SER A 56 -15.65 -14.62 -9.15
CA SER A 56 -15.28 -13.59 -10.13
C SER A 56 -15.12 -12.23 -9.45
N LEU A 57 -14.57 -11.25 -10.18
CA LEU A 57 -14.48 -9.87 -9.70
C LEU A 57 -15.86 -9.25 -9.47
N ASP A 58 -16.87 -9.62 -10.28
CA ASP A 58 -18.25 -9.11 -10.13
C ASP A 58 -18.89 -9.47 -8.79
N ALA A 59 -18.52 -10.64 -8.26
CA ALA A 59 -19.00 -11.16 -6.98
C ALA A 59 -18.20 -10.66 -5.77
N ILE A 60 -17.19 -9.81 -5.98
CA ILE A 60 -16.49 -9.09 -4.91
C ILE A 60 -17.34 -7.91 -4.45
N ASP A 61 -17.46 -7.76 -3.12
CA ASP A 61 -18.23 -6.67 -2.51
C ASP A 61 -17.40 -5.37 -2.54
N HIS A 62 -16.12 -5.46 -2.16
CA HIS A 62 -15.20 -4.32 -2.14
C HIS A 62 -13.80 -4.68 -2.63
N VAL A 63 -13.17 -3.73 -3.32
CA VAL A 63 -11.74 -3.75 -3.64
C VAL A 63 -11.07 -2.66 -2.81
N VAL A 64 -10.01 -2.99 -2.07
CA VAL A 64 -9.35 -2.05 -1.16
C VAL A 64 -7.90 -1.83 -1.57
N PHE A 65 -7.52 -0.58 -1.78
CA PHE A 65 -6.15 -0.15 -2.02
C PHE A 65 -5.51 0.43 -0.76
N TYR A 66 -4.24 0.13 -0.51
CA TYR A 66 -3.57 0.29 0.79
C TYR A 66 -3.05 1.70 1.11
N ASP A 67 -3.08 2.65 0.17
CA ASP A 67 -2.46 3.98 0.30
C ASP A 67 -3.45 5.07 -0.09
N LYS A 68 -3.57 6.14 0.71
CA LYS A 68 -4.36 7.34 0.38
C LYS A 68 -3.53 8.30 -0.47
N PRO A 69 -3.80 8.44 -1.79
CA PRO A 69 -2.90 9.14 -2.72
C PRO A 69 -2.65 10.62 -2.39
N PHE A 70 -3.66 11.31 -1.83
CA PHE A 70 -3.61 12.75 -1.56
C PHE A 70 -2.70 13.12 -0.38
N LEU A 71 -2.76 12.38 0.72
CA LEU A 71 -1.92 12.65 1.91
C LEU A 71 -0.44 12.46 1.59
N LYS A 72 -0.12 11.44 0.79
CA LYS A 72 1.24 11.19 0.30
C LYS A 72 1.75 12.31 -0.62
N PHE A 73 0.87 12.88 -1.44
CA PHE A 73 1.21 14.01 -2.32
C PHE A 73 1.51 15.28 -1.53
N GLU A 74 0.70 15.58 -0.51
CA GLU A 74 0.89 16.71 0.41
C GLU A 74 2.29 16.69 1.06
N ARG A 75 2.72 15.54 1.61
CA ARG A 75 4.06 15.40 2.20
C ARG A 75 5.18 15.75 1.24
N LEU A 76 5.09 15.24 0.01
CA LEU A 76 6.10 15.49 -1.01
C LEU A 76 6.19 17.00 -1.30
N LEU A 77 5.04 17.66 -1.49
CA LEU A 77 4.95 19.09 -1.74
C LEU A 77 5.58 19.91 -0.61
N GLU A 78 5.22 19.65 0.64
CA GLU A 78 5.79 20.36 1.80
C GLU A 78 7.30 20.15 1.93
N THR A 79 7.78 18.91 1.75
CA THR A 79 9.21 18.60 1.81
C THR A 79 9.98 19.43 0.78
N TYR A 80 9.50 19.49 -0.47
CA TYR A 80 10.19 20.23 -1.52
C TYR A 80 10.18 21.75 -1.28
N LEU A 81 9.10 22.30 -0.72
CA LEU A 81 9.01 23.72 -0.36
C LEU A 81 9.96 24.08 0.79
N ALA A 82 10.09 23.21 1.80
CA ALA A 82 10.96 23.42 2.95
C ALA A 82 12.47 23.51 2.59
N PHE A 83 12.88 22.95 1.46
CA PHE A 83 14.27 22.99 0.97
C PHE A 83 14.50 23.96 -0.20
N ALA A 84 13.56 24.88 -0.47
CA ALA A 84 13.75 25.93 -1.46
C ALA A 84 14.92 26.87 -1.05
N PRO A 85 15.76 27.33 -2.01
CA PRO A 85 15.64 27.17 -3.47
C PRO A 85 16.34 25.92 -4.03
N ARG A 86 17.17 25.22 -3.24
CA ARG A 86 17.96 24.07 -3.73
C ARG A 86 17.09 22.86 -4.11
N GLY A 87 15.99 22.63 -3.38
CA GLY A 87 15.02 21.58 -3.66
C GLY A 87 14.12 21.84 -4.89
N PHE A 88 14.07 23.07 -5.38
CA PHE A 88 13.13 23.49 -6.45
C PHE A 88 13.41 22.81 -7.79
N ARG A 89 14.66 22.48 -8.09
CA ARG A 89 15.02 21.76 -9.32
C ARG A 89 14.49 20.32 -9.30
N SER A 90 14.66 19.62 -8.17
CA SER A 90 14.15 18.27 -7.97
C SER A 90 12.62 18.25 -7.93
N PHE A 91 12.02 19.24 -7.27
CA PHE A 91 10.57 19.47 -7.24
C PHE A 91 9.99 19.61 -8.65
N ARG A 92 10.56 20.48 -9.49
CA ARG A 92 10.07 20.72 -10.85
C ARG A 92 10.12 19.48 -11.75
N MET A 93 11.07 18.57 -11.52
CA MET A 93 11.14 17.30 -12.25
C MET A 93 10.19 16.24 -11.69
N ALA A 94 10.04 16.20 -10.36
CA ALA A 94 9.24 15.19 -9.68
C ALA A 94 7.73 15.47 -9.79
N ILE A 95 7.27 16.71 -9.61
CA ILE A 95 5.83 17.03 -9.56
C ILE A 95 5.06 16.49 -10.76
N PRO A 96 5.44 16.72 -12.04
CA PRO A 96 4.59 16.32 -13.16
C PRO A 96 4.37 14.80 -13.20
N LEU A 97 5.37 14.02 -12.79
CA LEU A 97 5.29 12.56 -12.65
C LEU A 97 4.36 12.18 -11.49
N TRP A 98 4.59 12.73 -10.29
CA TRP A 98 3.79 12.43 -9.10
C TRP A 98 2.33 12.87 -9.23
N LEU A 99 2.11 14.04 -9.83
CA LEU A 99 0.80 14.62 -10.08
C LEU A 99 0.00 13.70 -11.01
N LYS A 100 0.63 13.18 -12.06
CA LYS A 100 0.00 12.22 -12.97
C LYS A 100 -0.23 10.87 -12.29
N GLU A 101 0.75 10.31 -11.60
CA GLU A 101 0.62 8.98 -11.00
C GLU A 101 -0.38 8.95 -9.83
N LYS A 102 -0.34 9.95 -8.94
CA LYS A 102 -1.16 9.93 -7.71
C LYS A 102 -2.59 10.45 -7.93
N LEU A 103 -2.80 11.50 -8.73
CA LEU A 103 -4.16 11.98 -9.02
C LEU A 103 -4.93 11.03 -9.93
N PHE A 104 -4.25 10.29 -10.82
CA PHE A 104 -4.90 9.30 -11.67
C PHE A 104 -4.87 7.88 -11.10
N GLN A 105 -4.40 7.67 -9.86
CA GLN A 105 -4.29 6.33 -9.27
C GLN A 105 -5.63 5.61 -9.20
N LYS A 106 -6.72 6.32 -8.80
CA LYS A 106 -8.07 5.75 -8.78
C LYS A 106 -8.54 5.33 -10.19
N ARG A 107 -8.30 6.19 -11.19
CA ARG A 107 -8.64 5.92 -12.59
C ARG A 107 -7.85 4.74 -13.14
N LEU A 108 -6.55 4.68 -12.87
CA LEU A 108 -5.68 3.59 -13.32
C LEU A 108 -6.09 2.25 -12.70
N LEU A 109 -6.39 2.23 -11.39
CA LEU A 109 -6.93 1.02 -10.74
C LEU A 109 -8.23 0.57 -11.39
N ARG A 110 -9.16 1.50 -11.68
CA ARG A 110 -10.41 1.19 -12.37
C ARG A 110 -10.16 0.60 -13.76
N GLU A 111 -9.34 1.25 -14.58
CA GLU A 111 -9.00 0.79 -15.94
C GLU A 111 -8.36 -0.61 -15.94
N GLU A 112 -7.53 -0.92 -14.94
CA GLU A 112 -6.93 -2.26 -14.78
C GLU A 112 -7.95 -3.31 -14.30
N LEU A 113 -8.88 -2.93 -13.40
CA LEU A 113 -9.94 -3.81 -12.91
C LEU A 113 -10.99 -4.11 -13.99
N GLU A 114 -11.31 -3.15 -14.86
CA GLU A 114 -12.20 -3.35 -16.02
C GLU A 114 -11.69 -4.44 -16.96
N LYS A 115 -10.38 -4.71 -17.01
CA LYS A 115 -9.84 -5.83 -17.80
C LYS A 115 -10.27 -7.21 -17.29
N PHE A 116 -10.76 -7.30 -16.05
CA PHE A 116 -11.25 -8.54 -15.44
C PHE A 116 -12.77 -8.73 -15.56
N SER A 117 -13.57 -7.66 -15.46
CA SER A 117 -15.04 -7.72 -15.46
C SER A 117 -15.71 -7.03 -16.65
N GLY A 118 -14.96 -6.34 -17.51
CA GLY A 118 -15.49 -5.52 -18.61
C GLY A 118 -15.97 -4.15 -18.14
N ASP A 119 -16.89 -4.12 -17.18
CA ASP A 119 -17.32 -2.91 -16.48
C ASP A 119 -17.06 -3.09 -14.98
N PHE A 120 -16.43 -2.09 -14.34
CA PHE A 120 -16.13 -2.14 -12.92
C PHE A 120 -16.80 -0.97 -12.20
N ASP A 121 -17.67 -1.31 -11.24
CA ASP A 121 -18.32 -0.34 -10.37
C ASP A 121 -17.30 0.32 -9.43
N GLU A 122 -16.97 1.58 -9.75
CA GLU A 122 -16.01 2.38 -9.00
C GLU A 122 -16.42 2.59 -7.53
N SER A 123 -17.71 2.46 -7.18
CA SER A 123 -18.18 2.58 -5.80
C SER A 123 -17.65 1.46 -4.90
N LYS A 124 -17.25 0.32 -5.48
CA LYS A 124 -16.63 -0.80 -4.77
C LYS A 124 -15.17 -0.54 -4.40
N LEU A 125 -14.52 0.46 -4.99
CA LEU A 125 -13.11 0.77 -4.77
C LEU A 125 -12.92 1.70 -3.56
N LEU A 126 -12.33 1.16 -2.51
CA LEU A 126 -12.03 1.84 -1.25
C LEU A 126 -10.53 2.03 -1.05
N PHE A 127 -10.16 3.00 -0.22
CA PHE A 127 -8.77 3.34 0.10
C PHE A 127 -8.56 3.32 1.61
N ALA A 128 -7.56 2.56 2.06
CA ALA A 128 -7.12 2.50 3.44
C ALA A 128 -5.84 3.33 3.63
N GLU A 129 -5.50 3.61 4.89
CA GLU A 129 -4.21 4.21 5.25
C GLU A 129 -3.10 3.15 5.26
N HIS A 130 -1.89 3.54 4.87
CA HIS A 130 -0.75 2.63 4.71
C HIS A 130 -0.36 1.96 6.02
N HIS A 131 -0.14 2.75 7.08
CA HIS A 131 0.21 2.22 8.40
C HIS A 131 -0.93 1.43 9.05
N LEU A 132 -2.18 1.79 8.79
CA LEU A 132 -3.34 1.02 9.24
C LEU A 132 -3.40 -0.34 8.53
N SER A 133 -3.06 -0.39 7.23
CA SER A 133 -2.98 -1.64 6.47
C SER A 133 -1.88 -2.55 7.01
N HIS A 134 -0.72 -2.00 7.38
CA HIS A 134 0.33 -2.75 8.08
C HIS A 134 -0.16 -3.27 9.43
N ALA A 135 -0.77 -2.41 10.26
CA ALA A 135 -1.28 -2.80 11.57
C ALA A 135 -2.34 -3.91 11.47
N ALA A 136 -3.28 -3.78 10.53
CA ALA A 136 -4.35 -4.73 10.26
C ALA A 136 -3.82 -6.10 9.78
N SER A 137 -2.81 -6.09 8.90
CA SER A 137 -2.23 -7.33 8.39
C SER A 137 -1.45 -8.11 9.45
N ALA A 138 -1.01 -7.46 10.54
CA ALA A 138 -0.40 -8.12 11.68
C ALA A 138 -1.43 -8.53 12.76
N PHE A 139 -2.34 -7.63 13.13
CA PHE A 139 -3.26 -7.82 14.26
C PHE A 139 -4.37 -8.83 13.97
N PHE A 140 -5.11 -8.67 12.86
CA PHE A 140 -6.28 -9.51 12.59
C PHE A 140 -5.97 -11.01 12.37
N PRO A 141 -4.84 -11.41 11.77
CA PRO A 141 -4.47 -12.84 11.73
C PRO A 141 -3.74 -13.32 12.99
N SER A 142 -3.43 -12.45 13.94
CA SER A 142 -2.80 -12.85 15.20
C SER A 142 -3.79 -13.62 16.09
N PRO A 143 -3.32 -14.45 17.03
CA PRO A 143 -4.19 -15.16 17.97
C PRO A 143 -4.73 -14.27 19.11
N PHE A 144 -4.39 -12.98 19.13
CA PHE A 144 -4.68 -12.10 20.26
C PHE A 144 -5.98 -11.32 20.03
N GLU A 145 -6.87 -11.33 21.03
CA GLU A 145 -8.06 -10.47 21.03
C GLU A 145 -7.70 -9.01 21.31
N GLN A 146 -6.65 -8.75 22.07
CA GLN A 146 -6.14 -7.41 22.37
C GLN A 146 -4.61 -7.40 22.31
N ALA A 147 -4.02 -6.42 21.62
CA ALA A 147 -2.57 -6.29 21.51
C ALA A 147 -2.13 -4.85 21.26
N VAL A 148 -0.92 -4.51 21.71
CA VAL A 148 -0.21 -3.32 21.21
C VAL A 148 0.39 -3.67 19.85
N ILE A 149 0.16 -2.80 18.88
CA ILE A 149 0.64 -2.94 17.50
C ILE A 149 1.73 -1.91 17.27
N LEU A 150 2.90 -2.36 16.81
CA LEU A 150 4.01 -1.49 16.42
C LEU A 150 4.31 -1.69 14.94
N THR A 151 4.11 -0.63 14.15
CA THR A 151 4.48 -0.60 12.73
C THR A 151 5.71 0.28 12.58
N MET A 152 6.79 -0.25 12.02
CA MET A 152 8.02 0.48 11.71
C MET A 152 8.32 0.36 10.22
N ASP A 153 8.33 1.47 9.50
CA ASP A 153 8.47 1.52 8.05
C ASP A 153 9.50 2.58 7.63
N GLY A 154 9.84 2.63 6.34
CA GLY A 154 10.55 3.73 5.72
C GLY A 154 9.75 5.02 5.84
N VAL A 155 8.71 5.16 5.00
CA VAL A 155 7.75 6.28 5.05
C VAL A 155 6.44 5.87 4.38
N GLY A 156 5.32 5.98 5.09
CA GLY A 156 3.97 5.90 4.52
C GLY A 156 3.52 7.24 3.90
N GLU A 157 2.31 7.68 4.23
CA GLU A 157 1.82 9.02 3.89
C GLU A 157 2.59 10.10 4.63
N TRP A 158 2.72 9.97 5.95
CA TRP A 158 3.51 10.84 6.84
C TRP A 158 4.25 10.05 7.91
N ALA A 159 3.56 9.05 8.45
CA ALA A 159 4.09 8.16 9.46
C ALA A 159 5.30 7.37 8.93
N THR A 160 6.25 7.18 9.83
CA THR A 160 7.45 6.33 9.67
C THR A 160 7.46 5.25 10.73
N THR A 161 6.79 5.50 11.86
CA THR A 161 6.53 4.52 12.92
C THR A 161 5.18 4.86 13.54
N SER A 162 4.34 3.86 13.79
CA SER A 162 3.08 4.05 14.49
C SER A 162 2.89 2.99 15.59
N VAL A 163 2.26 3.42 16.68
CA VAL A 163 1.86 2.56 17.81
C VAL A 163 0.35 2.63 17.93
N GLY A 164 -0.31 1.48 17.88
CA GLY A 164 -1.74 1.35 18.03
C GLY A 164 -2.14 0.31 19.07
N ILE A 165 -3.42 0.33 19.43
CA ILE A 165 -4.05 -0.70 20.25
C ILE A 165 -5.07 -1.41 19.35
N GLY A 166 -4.87 -2.71 19.15
CA GLY A 166 -5.86 -3.60 18.57
C GLY A 166 -6.76 -4.16 19.68
N ASN A 167 -8.08 -4.13 19.49
CA ASN A 167 -9.06 -4.70 20.40
C ASN A 167 -10.25 -5.28 19.61
N GLY A 168 -10.35 -6.61 19.57
CA GLY A 168 -11.35 -7.33 18.79
C GLY A 168 -11.27 -6.98 17.30
N ARG A 169 -12.18 -6.13 16.83
CA ARG A 169 -12.29 -5.71 15.42
C ARG A 169 -11.77 -4.30 15.15
N GLU A 170 -11.29 -3.62 16.19
CA GLU A 170 -10.89 -2.23 16.12
C GLU A 170 -9.37 -2.10 16.23
N ILE A 171 -8.84 -1.14 15.50
CA ILE A 171 -7.45 -0.70 15.61
C ILE A 171 -7.48 0.81 15.80
N ALA A 172 -6.95 1.28 16.93
CA ALA A 172 -6.79 2.69 17.22
C ALA A 172 -5.29 3.04 17.22
N ILE A 173 -4.85 3.85 16.25
CA ILE A 173 -3.50 4.40 16.28
C ILE A 173 -3.42 5.47 17.38
N THR A 174 -2.51 5.28 18.33
CA THR A 174 -2.38 6.12 19.52
C THR A 174 -1.25 7.14 19.41
N LYS A 175 -0.21 6.80 18.65
CA LYS A 175 0.96 7.65 18.48
C LYS A 175 1.67 7.33 17.17
N GLU A 176 2.27 8.36 16.59
CA GLU A 176 3.10 8.24 15.39
C GLU A 176 4.39 9.04 15.54
N LEU A 177 5.44 8.57 14.87
CA LEU A 177 6.56 9.37 14.45
C LEU A 177 6.39 9.67 12.97
N HIS A 178 6.70 10.89 12.59
CA HIS A 178 6.54 11.37 11.22
C HIS A 178 7.90 11.62 10.58
N PHE A 179 7.90 11.58 9.25
CA PHE A 179 9.02 12.05 8.45
C PHE A 179 9.46 13.46 8.92
N PRO A 180 10.77 13.74 9.07
CA PRO A 180 11.91 12.96 8.59
C PRO A 180 12.47 11.91 9.56
N HIS A 181 11.86 11.71 10.74
CA HIS A 181 12.38 10.79 11.75
C HIS A 181 11.99 9.35 11.43
N SER A 182 12.84 8.61 10.70
CA SER A 182 12.57 7.23 10.30
C SER A 182 13.74 6.30 10.58
N LEU A 183 13.46 5.22 11.30
CA LEU A 183 14.42 4.12 11.49
C LEU A 183 14.62 3.33 10.19
N GLY A 184 13.59 3.21 9.35
CA GLY A 184 13.71 2.57 8.03
C GLY A 184 14.62 3.38 7.09
N LEU A 185 14.51 4.72 7.09
CA LEU A 185 15.41 5.57 6.31
C LEU A 185 16.83 5.58 6.89
N LEU A 186 16.99 5.54 8.21
CA LEU A 186 18.30 5.39 8.85
C LEU A 186 18.98 4.10 8.38
N TYR A 187 18.28 2.96 8.44
CA TYR A 187 18.79 1.68 7.98
C TYR A 187 19.11 1.69 6.47
N SER A 188 18.27 2.35 5.68
CA SER A 188 18.50 2.54 4.24
C SER A 188 19.78 3.34 3.95
N ALA A 189 20.05 4.38 4.73
CA ALA A 189 21.26 5.18 4.60
C ALA A 189 22.52 4.36 4.88
N PHE A 190 22.52 3.53 5.93
CA PHE A 190 23.63 2.62 6.22
C PHE A 190 23.80 1.55 5.14
N THR A 191 22.71 0.95 4.68
CA THR A 191 22.72 -0.04 3.58
C THR A 191 23.42 0.53 2.35
N TYR A 192 23.03 1.74 1.93
CA TYR A 192 23.66 2.45 0.83
C TYR A 192 25.13 2.78 1.11
N TYR A 193 25.45 3.29 2.31
CA TYR A 193 26.83 3.63 2.71
C TYR A 193 27.78 2.43 2.62
N THR A 194 27.30 1.25 2.98
CA THR A 194 28.06 -0.01 2.88
C THR A 194 28.15 -0.59 1.47
N GLY A 195 27.60 0.09 0.46
CA GLY A 195 27.67 -0.32 -0.95
C GLY A 195 26.56 -1.28 -1.40
N PHE A 196 25.56 -1.55 -0.57
CA PHE A 196 24.42 -2.38 -0.93
C PHE A 196 23.32 -1.57 -1.62
N LYS A 197 22.51 -2.26 -2.42
CA LYS A 197 21.31 -1.68 -3.02
C LYS A 197 20.21 -1.63 -1.96
N VAL A 198 19.63 -0.44 -1.75
CA VAL A 198 18.48 -0.25 -0.87
C VAL A 198 17.23 -0.87 -1.50
N ASN A 199 16.37 -1.50 -0.68
CA ASN A 199 15.11 -2.14 -1.11
C ASN A 199 15.29 -3.14 -2.26
N SER A 200 16.32 -4.01 -2.16
CA SER A 200 16.81 -4.84 -3.26
C SER A 200 16.38 -6.28 -3.27
#